data_AF-A0A3S0DCW6-F1
#
_entry.id   AF-A0A3S0DCW6-F1
#
_cell.length_a   1.000
_cell.length_b   1.000
_cell.length_c   1.000
_cell.angle_alpha   90.00
_cell.angle_beta   90.00
_cell.angle_gamma   90.00
#
_symmetry.space_group_name_H-M   'P 1'
#
loop_
_entity.id
_entity.type
_entity.pdbx_description
1 polymer ?
#
loop_
_entity_poly.entity_id
_entity_poly.type
_entity_poly.pdbx_seq_one_letter_code
_entity_poly.pdbx_strand_id
1 'polypeptide(L)'
;MRIALFDLDNTLLAGDSDVEWPRFLISKGILDAESTARENDRFFEHYKAGTLDIQAFLAFQLSPLGRFKRAELDELHREYMRQHIVPLITDKARALVKQHQEAGDLVLIITATNRFVTGPIAREFGIEHLIATEPEIIDGEYTGKPTGIPCFQGGKITRLEHWLQERSEKL
;
A
#
# COMPACT_ATOMS: atom_id res chain seq x y z
N MET A 1 8.17 4.68 -25.60
CA MET A 1 8.25 3.81 -24.41
C MET A 1 6.83 3.62 -23.87
N ARG A 2 6.36 2.38 -23.69
CA ARG A 2 5.04 2.12 -23.08
C ARG A 2 5.17 2.06 -21.56
N ILE A 3 4.07 2.31 -20.86
CA ILE A 3 3.97 2.18 -19.41
C ILE A 3 2.96 1.07 -19.11
N ALA A 4 3.36 0.08 -18.31
CA ALA A 4 2.50 -0.95 -17.77
C ALA A 4 2.16 -0.59 -16.33
N LEU A 5 0.89 -0.24 -16.08
CA LEU A 5 0.39 0.11 -14.76
C LEU A 5 -0.35 -1.08 -14.16
N PHE A 6 0.03 -1.45 -12.95
CA PHE A 6 -0.61 -2.51 -12.18
C PHE A 6 -1.25 -1.96 -10.92
N ASP A 7 -2.52 -2.28 -10.71
CA ASP A 7 -3.07 -2.29 -9.37
C ASP A 7 -2.45 -3.47 -8.58
N LEU A 8 -2.50 -3.43 -7.25
CA LEU A 8 -1.83 -4.42 -6.41
C LEU A 8 -2.80 -5.48 -5.88
N ASP A 9 -3.65 -5.05 -4.97
CA ASP A 9 -4.58 -5.89 -4.22
C ASP A 9 -5.65 -6.47 -5.15
N ASN A 10 -5.90 -7.77 -5.04
CA ASN A 10 -6.77 -8.53 -5.96
C ASN A 10 -6.39 -8.48 -7.44
N THR A 11 -5.19 -7.97 -7.78
CA THR A 11 -4.67 -7.87 -9.15
C THR A 11 -3.35 -8.62 -9.31
N LEU A 12 -2.27 -8.12 -8.69
CA LEU A 12 -0.99 -8.84 -8.61
C LEU A 12 -0.95 -9.80 -7.43
N LEU A 13 -1.70 -9.50 -6.37
CA LEU A 13 -1.91 -10.38 -5.23
C LEU A 13 -3.25 -11.10 -5.36
N ALA A 14 -3.26 -12.39 -5.01
CA ALA A 14 -4.50 -13.17 -4.84
C ALA A 14 -5.17 -12.87 -3.48
N GLY A 15 -5.23 -11.61 -3.10
CA GLY A 15 -5.75 -11.13 -1.82
C GLY A 15 -5.50 -9.64 -1.64
N ASP A 16 -5.77 -9.15 -0.43
CA ASP A 16 -5.73 -7.74 -0.09
C ASP A 16 -4.71 -7.48 1.04
N SER A 17 -3.60 -6.83 0.69
CA SER A 17 -2.50 -6.53 1.59
C SER A 17 -2.85 -5.47 2.66
N ASP A 18 -3.87 -4.64 2.44
CA ASP A 18 -4.33 -3.67 3.44
C ASP A 18 -5.23 -4.33 4.49
N VAL A 19 -5.90 -5.43 4.11
CA VAL A 19 -6.67 -6.29 5.03
C VAL A 19 -5.77 -7.27 5.78
N GLU A 20 -4.73 -7.81 5.13
CA GLU A 20 -3.83 -8.78 5.75
C GLU A 20 -2.91 -8.15 6.81
N TRP A 21 -2.48 -6.90 6.63
CA TRP A 21 -1.65 -6.21 7.62
C TRP A 21 -2.29 -6.10 9.02
N PRO A 22 -3.52 -5.57 9.19
CA PRO A 22 -4.17 -5.54 10.50
C PRO A 22 -4.47 -6.94 11.03
N ARG A 23 -4.77 -7.93 10.18
CA ARG A 23 -4.91 -9.33 10.60
C ARG A 23 -3.62 -9.89 11.21
N PHE A 24 -2.48 -9.59 10.59
CA PHE A 24 -1.17 -9.94 11.13
C PHE A 24 -0.93 -9.23 12.47
N LEU A 25 -1.20 -7.93 12.58
CA LEU A 25 -1.04 -7.22 13.84
C LEU A 25 -1.96 -7.74 14.96
N ILE A 26 -3.18 -8.15 14.62
CA ILE A 26 -4.12 -8.79 15.55
C ILE A 26 -3.56 -10.14 16.01
N SER A 27 -3.00 -10.96 15.11
CA SER A 27 -2.43 -12.27 15.49
C SER A 27 -1.22 -12.14 16.42
N LYS A 28 -0.53 -10.99 16.38
CA LYS A 28 0.58 -10.63 17.28
C LYS A 28 0.12 -9.95 18.58
N GLY A 29 -1.20 -9.72 18.77
CA GLY A 29 -1.76 -9.03 19.92
C GLY A 29 -1.48 -7.52 19.97
N ILE A 30 -1.04 -6.92 18.86
CA ILE A 30 -0.71 -5.48 18.75
C ILE A 30 -1.98 -4.64 18.57
N LEU A 31 -2.95 -5.20 17.85
CA LEU A 31 -4.28 -4.65 17.65
C LEU A 31 -5.33 -5.56 18.29
N ASP A 32 -6.36 -4.94 18.82
CA ASP A 32 -7.55 -5.65 19.30
C ASP A 32 -8.52 -5.86 18.14
N ALA A 33 -8.99 -7.10 17.99
CA ALA A 33 -9.77 -7.52 16.84
C ALA A 33 -11.16 -6.83 16.81
N GLU A 34 -11.81 -6.73 17.96
CA GLU A 34 -13.18 -6.21 18.06
C GLU A 34 -13.23 -4.71 17.78
N SER A 35 -12.34 -3.94 18.42
CA SER A 35 -12.23 -2.50 18.18
C SER A 35 -11.82 -2.18 16.74
N THR A 36 -10.88 -2.93 16.17
CA THR A 36 -10.45 -2.75 14.77
C THR A 36 -11.59 -3.03 13.80
N ALA A 37 -12.35 -4.12 14.01
CA ALA A 37 -13.51 -4.45 13.19
C ALA A 37 -14.59 -3.37 13.28
N ARG A 38 -14.93 -2.92 14.49
CA ARG A 38 -15.93 -1.86 14.71
C ARG A 38 -15.58 -0.56 13.99
N GLU A 39 -14.31 -0.15 14.05
CA GLU A 39 -13.86 1.06 13.37
C GLU A 39 -13.87 0.91 11.85
N ASN A 40 -13.45 -0.25 11.33
CA ASN A 40 -13.56 -0.56 9.90
C ASN A 40 -15.01 -0.52 9.42
N ASP A 41 -15.94 -1.13 10.15
CA ASP A 41 -17.37 -1.13 9.82
C ASP A 41 -17.90 0.32 9.80
N ARG A 42 -17.51 1.15 10.77
CA ARG A 42 -17.88 2.57 10.82
C ARG A 42 -17.42 3.32 9.56
N PHE A 43 -16.16 3.18 9.17
CA PHE A 43 -15.63 3.83 7.96
C PHE A 43 -16.27 3.26 6.69
N PHE A 44 -16.57 1.96 6.65
CA PHE A 44 -17.24 1.33 5.53
C PHE A 44 -18.67 1.86 5.35
N GLU A 45 -19.42 2.10 6.43
CA GLU A 45 -20.72 2.76 6.36
C GLU A 45 -20.60 4.20 5.82
N HIS A 46 -19.62 4.98 6.29
CA HIS A 46 -19.39 6.32 5.75
C HIS A 46 -19.02 6.29 4.25
N TYR A 47 -18.23 5.29 3.82
CA TYR A 47 -17.91 5.09 2.42
C TYR A 47 -19.16 4.82 1.58
N LYS A 48 -20.01 3.88 2.00
CA LYS A 48 -21.28 3.59 1.32
C LYS A 48 -22.22 4.80 1.26
N ALA A 49 -22.22 5.63 2.30
CA ALA A 49 -23.00 6.86 2.36
C ALA A 49 -22.38 8.02 1.56
N GLY A 50 -21.17 7.89 1.02
CA GLY A 50 -20.45 8.96 0.34
C GLY A 50 -19.97 10.08 1.27
N THR A 51 -19.93 9.83 2.58
CA THR A 51 -19.56 10.80 3.63
C THR A 51 -18.20 10.50 4.28
N LEU A 52 -17.42 9.58 3.69
CA LEU A 52 -16.13 9.18 4.21
C LEU A 52 -15.15 10.36 4.32
N ASP A 53 -14.72 10.66 5.54
CA ASP A 53 -13.51 11.44 5.77
C ASP A 53 -12.29 10.54 5.51
N ILE A 54 -11.72 10.70 4.32
CA ILE A 54 -10.55 9.92 3.87
C ILE A 54 -9.32 10.15 4.76
N GLN A 55 -9.14 11.35 5.32
CA GLN A 55 -7.98 11.65 6.17
C GLN A 55 -8.12 10.95 7.52
N ALA A 56 -9.32 10.96 8.09
CA ALA A 56 -9.60 10.23 9.33
C ALA A 56 -9.46 8.71 9.15
N PHE A 57 -9.94 8.17 8.03
CA PHE A 57 -9.78 6.75 7.70
C PHE A 57 -8.31 6.34 7.58
N LEU A 58 -7.52 7.10 6.82
CA LEU A 58 -6.10 6.82 6.66
C LEU A 58 -5.33 6.99 7.96
N ALA A 59 -5.64 7.99 8.77
CA ALA A 59 -5.02 8.14 10.09
C ALA A 59 -5.34 6.94 10.99
N PHE A 60 -6.55 6.39 10.93
CA PHE A 60 -6.89 5.16 11.64
C PHE A 60 -6.04 3.97 11.14
N GLN A 61 -5.99 3.73 9.83
CA GLN A 61 -5.22 2.63 9.23
C GLN A 61 -3.72 2.73 9.50
N LEU A 62 -3.18 3.96 9.48
CA LEU A 62 -1.75 4.24 9.65
C LEU A 62 -1.34 4.38 11.12
N SER A 63 -2.28 4.57 12.04
CA SER A 63 -2.01 4.74 13.48
C SER A 63 -1.09 3.67 14.08
N PRO A 64 -1.12 2.38 13.67
CA PRO A 64 -0.19 1.39 14.20
C PRO A 64 1.27 1.71 13.90
N LEU A 65 1.56 2.37 12.77
CA LEU A 65 2.92 2.76 12.39
C LEU A 65 3.50 3.82 13.33
N GLY A 66 2.66 4.67 13.93
CA GLY A 66 3.12 5.68 14.90
C GLY A 66 3.41 5.13 16.30
N ARG A 67 3.15 3.85 16.56
CA ARG A 67 3.27 3.23 17.89
C ARG A 67 4.61 2.54 18.14
N PHE A 68 5.44 2.39 17.11
CA PHE A 68 6.67 1.59 17.16
C PHE A 68 7.83 2.34 16.51
N LYS A 69 9.05 1.98 16.91
CA LYS A 69 10.25 2.47 16.22
C LYS A 69 10.37 1.86 14.84
N ARG A 70 10.99 2.59 13.91
CA ARG A 70 11.17 2.14 12.53
C ARG A 70 11.78 0.73 12.43
N ALA A 71 12.80 0.44 13.23
CA ALA A 71 13.45 -0.87 13.24
C ALA A 71 12.50 -2.02 13.66
N GLU A 72 11.60 -1.77 14.61
CA GLU A 72 10.60 -2.77 15.04
C GLU A 72 9.55 -3.00 13.95
N LEU A 73 9.11 -1.93 13.29
CA LEU A 73 8.20 -2.03 12.15
C LEU A 73 8.84 -2.80 10.98
N ASP A 74 10.11 -2.57 10.69
CA ASP A 74 10.82 -3.28 9.63
C ASP A 74 10.98 -4.79 9.92
N GLU A 75 11.09 -5.19 11.20
CA GLU A 75 11.05 -6.62 11.59
C GLU A 75 9.65 -7.20 11.44
N LEU A 76 8.63 -6.51 11.97
CA LEU A 76 7.23 -6.91 11.81
C LEU A 76 6.84 -7.06 10.34
N HIS A 77 7.30 -6.14 9.49
CA HIS A 77 7.03 -6.18 8.06
C HIS A 77 7.70 -7.36 7.37
N ARG A 78 8.95 -7.69 7.73
CA ARG A 78 9.63 -8.89 7.19
C ARG A 78 8.88 -10.17 7.53
N GLU A 79 8.39 -10.29 8.75
CA GLU A 79 7.58 -11.44 9.16
C GLU A 79 6.24 -11.48 8.40
N TYR A 80 5.55 -10.33 8.31
CA TYR A 80 4.34 -10.16 7.52
C TYR A 80 4.51 -10.57 6.06
N MET A 81 5.58 -10.11 5.41
CA MET A 81 5.89 -10.47 4.02
C MET A 81 5.97 -11.99 3.86
N ARG A 82 6.73 -12.67 4.73
CA ARG A 82 6.92 -14.11 4.64
C ARG A 82 5.63 -14.90 4.90
N GLN A 83 4.85 -14.48 5.90
CA GLN A 83 3.71 -15.27 6.37
C GLN A 83 2.40 -14.97 5.62
N HIS A 84 2.19 -13.71 5.23
CA HIS A 84 0.91 -13.25 4.66
C HIS A 84 1.03 -12.86 3.18
N ILE A 85 2.10 -12.20 2.74
CA ILE A 85 2.17 -11.69 1.36
C ILE A 85 2.72 -12.69 0.36
N VAL A 86 3.87 -13.30 0.65
CA VAL A 86 4.52 -14.22 -0.29
C VAL A 86 3.57 -15.35 -0.76
N PRO A 87 2.74 -15.96 0.11
CA PRO A 87 1.75 -16.95 -0.33
C PRO A 87 0.67 -16.42 -1.29
N LEU A 88 0.42 -15.10 -1.30
CA LEU A 88 -0.57 -14.47 -2.18
C LEU A 88 0.01 -14.08 -3.55
N ILE A 89 1.33 -14.16 -3.72
CA ILE A 89 1.98 -13.87 -5.00
C ILE A 89 1.94 -15.11 -5.88
N THR A 90 1.16 -15.03 -6.97
CA THR A 90 1.02 -16.16 -7.90
C THR A 90 2.11 -16.15 -8.98
N ASP A 91 2.45 -17.33 -9.48
CA ASP A 91 3.37 -17.48 -10.63
C ASP A 91 2.87 -16.72 -11.87
N LYS A 92 1.55 -16.65 -12.05
CA LYS A 92 0.91 -15.88 -13.13
C LYS A 92 1.19 -14.39 -12.99
N ALA A 93 1.07 -13.83 -11.79
CA ALA A 93 1.37 -12.42 -11.54
C ALA A 93 2.85 -12.12 -11.80
N ARG A 94 3.76 -12.99 -11.33
CA ARG A 94 5.21 -12.85 -11.60
C ARG A 94 5.51 -12.91 -13.10
N ALA A 95 4.92 -13.88 -13.81
CA ALA A 95 5.12 -14.03 -15.24
C ALA A 95 4.63 -12.80 -16.02
N LEU A 96 3.47 -12.24 -15.65
CA LEU A 96 2.92 -11.05 -16.29
C LEU A 96 3.83 -9.83 -16.09
N VAL A 97 4.29 -9.57 -14.87
CA VAL A 97 5.24 -8.48 -14.59
C VAL A 97 6.53 -8.66 -15.40
N LYS A 98 7.08 -9.88 -15.39
CA LYS A 98 8.31 -10.21 -16.13
C LYS A 98 8.16 -9.99 -17.63
N GLN A 99 7.02 -10.36 -18.21
CA GLN A 99 6.73 -10.14 -19.62
C GLN A 99 6.83 -8.65 -20.01
N HIS A 100 6.29 -7.75 -19.19
CA HIS A 100 6.37 -6.32 -19.45
C HIS A 100 7.80 -5.77 -19.28
N GLN A 101 8.54 -6.26 -18.27
CA GLN A 101 9.95 -5.92 -18.08
C GLN A 101 10.80 -6.35 -19.28
N GLU A 102 10.63 -7.59 -19.77
CA GLU A 102 11.34 -8.14 -20.93
C GLU A 102 10.97 -7.43 -22.24
N ALA A 103 9.75 -6.88 -22.33
CA ALA A 103 9.32 -6.05 -23.45
C ALA A 103 9.90 -4.62 -23.43
N GLY A 104 10.67 -4.26 -22.40
CA GLY A 104 11.21 -2.92 -22.21
C GLY A 104 10.14 -1.88 -21.84
N ASP A 105 8.99 -2.32 -21.32
CA ASP A 105 7.99 -1.41 -20.80
C ASP A 105 8.45 -0.86 -19.45
N LEU A 106 8.07 0.38 -19.16
CA LEU A 106 8.20 0.89 -17.81
C LEU A 106 7.09 0.27 -16.95
N VAL A 107 7.46 -0.46 -15.92
CA VAL A 107 6.51 -1.11 -15.00
C VAL A 107 6.32 -0.28 -13.74
N LEU A 108 5.06 -0.06 -13.37
CA LEU A 108 4.65 0.76 -12.23
C LEU A 108 3.50 0.09 -11.47
N ILE A 109 3.60 0.02 -10.15
CA ILE A 109 2.45 -0.28 -9.28
C ILE A 109 1.77 1.03 -8.86
N ILE A 110 0.43 1.06 -8.91
CA ILE A 110 -0.39 2.15 -8.37
C ILE A 110 -1.49 1.60 -7.45
N THR A 111 -1.41 1.87 -6.15
CA THR A 111 -2.28 1.26 -5.13
C THR A 111 -2.72 2.27 -4.07
N ALA A 112 -3.93 2.07 -3.53
CA ALA A 112 -4.43 2.85 -2.39
C ALA A 112 -3.72 2.48 -1.09
N THR A 113 -3.29 1.23 -0.97
CA THR A 113 -2.57 0.69 0.19
C THR A 113 -1.27 1.46 0.42
N ASN A 114 -0.92 1.69 1.68
CA ASN A 114 0.16 2.59 2.03
C ASN A 114 1.57 2.06 1.65
N ARG A 115 2.52 2.97 1.45
CA ARG A 115 3.89 2.63 1.02
C ARG A 115 4.64 1.71 1.99
N PHE A 116 4.38 1.82 3.29
CA PHE A 116 5.04 0.93 4.26
C PHE A 116 4.67 -0.52 3.99
N VAL A 117 3.38 -0.81 3.81
CA VAL A 117 2.88 -2.15 3.47
C VAL A 117 3.40 -2.60 2.09
N THR A 118 3.31 -1.74 1.08
CA THR A 118 3.45 -2.14 -0.33
C THR A 118 4.86 -2.04 -0.92
N GLY A 119 5.74 -1.23 -0.32
CA GLY A 119 7.11 -1.02 -0.80
C GLY A 119 7.91 -2.32 -0.96
N PRO A 120 7.94 -3.20 0.06
CA PRO A 120 8.61 -4.49 -0.05
C PRO A 120 7.92 -5.45 -1.03
N ILE A 121 6.61 -5.32 -1.26
CA ILE A 121 5.86 -6.11 -2.25
C ILE A 121 6.28 -5.72 -3.67
N ALA A 122 6.40 -4.42 -3.96
CA ALA A 122 6.91 -3.95 -5.25
C ALA A 122 8.32 -4.48 -5.52
N ARG A 123 9.20 -4.48 -4.51
CA ARG A 123 10.55 -5.06 -4.61
C ARG A 123 10.54 -6.57 -4.85
N GLU A 124 9.61 -7.30 -4.26
CA GLU A 124 9.42 -8.74 -4.48
C GLU A 124 9.03 -9.07 -5.94
N PHE A 125 8.33 -8.16 -6.62
CA PHE A 125 8.06 -8.23 -8.05
C PHE A 125 9.20 -7.66 -8.94
N GLY A 126 10.26 -7.11 -8.35
CA GLY A 126 11.31 -6.40 -9.08
C GLY A 126 10.83 -5.11 -9.75
N ILE A 127 9.78 -4.48 -9.23
CA ILE A 127 9.21 -3.24 -9.76
C ILE A 127 9.78 -2.06 -8.99
N GLU A 128 10.48 -1.16 -9.68
CA GLU A 128 11.11 0.03 -9.08
C GLU A 128 10.08 1.12 -8.76
N HIS A 129 9.09 1.30 -9.63
CA HIS A 129 8.17 2.41 -9.52
C HIS A 129 6.90 2.01 -8.75
N LEU A 130 6.58 2.80 -7.73
CA LEU A 130 5.41 2.59 -6.87
C LEU A 130 4.77 3.95 -6.55
N ILE A 131 3.50 4.10 -6.92
CA ILE A 131 2.60 5.15 -6.45
C ILE A 131 1.69 4.52 -5.40
N ALA A 132 1.87 4.93 -4.15
CA ALA A 132 1.08 4.48 -3.01
C ALA A 132 0.58 5.67 -2.21
N THR A 133 -0.34 5.42 -1.26
CA THR A 133 -0.60 6.38 -0.18
C THR A 133 0.64 6.50 0.69
N GLU A 134 1.07 7.73 1.01
CA GLU A 134 2.29 7.98 1.76
C GLU A 134 1.99 8.14 3.26
N PRO A 135 2.56 7.30 4.13
CA PRO A 135 2.64 7.61 5.55
C PRO A 135 3.63 8.76 5.77
N GLU A 136 3.28 9.69 6.65
CA GLU A 136 4.17 10.77 7.08
C GLU A 136 5.35 10.21 7.90
N ILE A 137 6.53 10.73 7.60
CA ILE A 137 7.79 10.41 8.30
C ILE A 137 8.40 11.72 8.78
N ILE A 138 8.76 11.77 10.07
CA ILE A 138 9.50 12.86 10.69
C ILE A 138 10.70 12.25 11.42
N ASP A 139 11.90 12.78 11.18
CA ASP A 139 13.16 12.29 11.77
C ASP A 139 13.39 10.78 11.60
N GLY A 140 12.93 10.22 10.48
CA GLY A 140 13.07 8.79 10.14
C GLY A 140 12.01 7.88 10.74
N GLU A 141 11.08 8.42 11.53
CA GLU A 141 10.02 7.67 12.21
C GLU A 141 8.64 7.96 11.60
N TYR A 142 7.76 6.95 11.57
CA TYR A 142 6.38 7.14 11.13
C TYR A 142 5.58 7.88 12.20
N THR A 143 4.75 8.84 11.78
CA THR A 143 3.89 9.58 12.71
C THR A 143 2.52 8.93 12.93
N GLY A 144 2.18 7.95 12.08
CA GLY A 144 0.86 7.32 12.03
C GLY A 144 -0.19 8.13 11.27
N LYS A 145 0.21 9.20 10.57
CA LYS A 145 -0.68 10.02 9.72
C LYS A 145 -0.33 9.85 8.24
N PRO A 146 -1.28 10.10 7.33
CA PRO A 146 -0.97 10.22 5.90
C PRO A 146 -0.29 11.56 5.59
N THR A 147 0.40 11.63 4.44
CA THR A 147 0.89 12.89 3.86
C THR A 147 0.62 12.93 2.35
N GLY A 148 0.54 14.16 1.81
CA GLY A 148 0.26 14.39 0.39
C GLY A 148 -1.16 13.99 -0.04
N ILE A 149 -1.33 13.78 -1.35
CA ILE A 149 -2.61 13.38 -1.95
C ILE A 149 -2.75 11.85 -1.79
N PRO A 150 -3.79 11.36 -1.10
CA PRO A 150 -4.06 9.93 -0.99
C PRO A 150 -4.24 9.27 -2.35
N CYS A 151 -3.78 8.02 -2.48
CA CYS A 151 -3.94 7.25 -3.72
C CYS A 151 -5.34 6.58 -3.76
N PHE A 152 -6.39 7.37 -3.52
CA PHE A 152 -7.76 6.90 -3.38
C PHE A 152 -8.68 7.56 -4.41
N GLN A 153 -9.50 6.76 -5.10
CA GLN A 153 -10.40 7.21 -6.18
C GLN A 153 -9.69 8.15 -7.17
N GLY A 154 -10.20 9.37 -7.39
CA GLY A 154 -9.61 10.37 -8.28
C GLY A 154 -8.16 10.73 -7.94
N GLY A 155 -7.76 10.55 -6.67
CA GLY A 155 -6.37 10.74 -6.24
C GLY A 155 -5.38 9.80 -6.92
N LYS A 156 -5.80 8.60 -7.36
CA LYS A 156 -4.95 7.73 -8.20
C LYS A 156 -4.55 8.44 -9.50
N ILE A 157 -5.50 9.09 -10.17
CA ILE A 157 -5.26 9.79 -11.44
C ILE A 157 -4.32 10.98 -11.21
N THR A 158 -4.63 11.84 -10.24
CA THR A 158 -3.79 13.01 -9.92
C THR A 158 -2.36 12.60 -9.56
N ARG A 159 -2.19 11.53 -8.78
CA ARG A 159 -0.86 11.01 -8.42
C ARG A 159 -0.11 10.46 -9.63
N LEU A 160 -0.80 9.80 -10.55
CA LEU A 160 -0.21 9.33 -11.80
C LEU A 160 0.23 10.50 -12.69
N GLU A 161 -0.62 11.52 -12.84
CA GLU A 161 -0.30 12.72 -13.63
C GLU A 161 0.93 13.45 -13.08
N HIS A 162 1.00 13.67 -11.76
CA HIS A 162 2.17 14.26 -11.11
C HIS A 162 3.44 13.42 -11.36
N TRP A 163 3.34 12.09 -11.19
CA TRP A 163 4.47 11.19 -11.44
C TRP A 163 4.95 11.22 -12.89
N LEU A 164 4.04 11.34 -13.87
CA LEU A 164 4.39 11.48 -15.29
C LEU A 164 5.04 12.83 -15.60
N GLN A 165 4.56 13.91 -14.99
CA GLN A 165 5.12 15.26 -15.14
C GLN A 165 6.56 15.33 -14.62
N GLU A 166 6.80 14.87 -13.39
CA GLU A 166 8.13 14.87 -12.77
C GLU A 166 9.19 14.10 -13.58
N ARG A 167 8.77 13.10 -14.38
CA ARG A 167 9.67 12.33 -15.24
C ARG A 167 9.85 12.94 -16.61
N SER A 168 8.84 13.64 -17.12
CA SER A 168 8.94 14.39 -18.37
C SER A 168 9.87 15.60 -18.21
N GLU A 169 9.94 16.17 -17.01
CA GLU A 169 10.87 17.27 -16.67
C GLU A 169 12.32 16.81 -16.42
N LYS A 170 12.54 15.50 -16.20
CA LYS A 170 13.86 14.90 -15.96
C LYS A 170 14.49 14.28 -17.21
N LEU A 171 13.81 14.36 -18.36
CA LEU A 171 14.28 13.94 -19.68
C LEU A 171 14.73 15.16 -20.49
#